data_AF-A0A933FZQ1-F1
#
_entry.id   AF-A0A933FZQ1-F1
#
_cell.length_a   1.000
_cell.length_b   1.000
_cell.length_c   1.000
_cell.angle_alpha   90.00
_cell.angle_beta   90.00
_cell.angle_gamma   90.00
#
_symmetry.space_group_name_H-M   'P 1'
#
loop_
_entity.id
_entity.type
_entity.pdbx_description
1 polymer ?
#
loop_
_entity_poly.entity_id
_entity_poly.type
_entity_poly.pdbx_seq_one_letter_code
_entity_poly.pdbx_strand_id
1 'polypeptide(L)'
;MNRRIEIFLLPLVVSLLTLLLSHCAKKPDEMDKELVTFYEVPLACGTAPDIGCGSRIKPLFVDTEQENNIKESWTNRQGTVLAIVWNENMIDADERMNILQPLFAKHRIEARYVSDTTKQHNLLASLREGKDKWLKGMDVDQLSIEEAGSIATAAVEYPKEAKLIDEHEAEVIQSDIEAYLREELVKVRTYEELEAAGEQWYAEMYTIYVKHIGKKRADKVRLMYEEYQSRETEND
;
A
#
# COMPACT_ATOMS: atom_id res chain seq x y z
N MET A 1 8.69 36.35 94.99
CA MET A 1 7.25 36.67 94.97
C MET A 1 6.66 36.13 93.68
N ASN A 2 5.93 35.01 93.80
CA ASN A 2 4.83 34.49 92.97
C ASN A 2 4.84 34.46 91.42
N ARG A 3 4.47 33.24 90.95
CA ARG A 3 3.74 32.80 89.74
C ARG A 3 4.59 32.45 88.50
N ARG A 4 4.72 31.17 88.10
CA ARG A 4 3.77 30.14 87.59
C ARG A 4 3.41 30.32 86.10
N ILE A 5 3.85 29.32 85.29
CA ILE A 5 3.17 28.56 84.21
C ILE A 5 2.74 29.44 83.00
N GLU A 6 3.04 29.14 81.73
CA GLU A 6 2.59 27.99 80.94
C GLU A 6 3.46 27.73 79.69
N ILE A 7 3.42 26.47 79.29
CA ILE A 7 3.90 25.83 78.07
C ILE A 7 3.21 26.41 76.83
N PHE A 8 3.93 26.69 75.76
CA PHE A 8 3.43 26.49 74.39
C PHE A 8 4.58 26.07 73.47
N LEU A 9 4.59 24.78 73.12
CA LEU A 9 5.29 24.21 71.98
C LEU A 9 4.73 24.84 70.69
N LEU A 10 5.58 25.47 69.91
CA LEU A 10 5.29 25.90 68.54
C LEU A 10 6.23 25.15 67.59
N PRO A 11 5.71 24.34 66.65
CA PRO A 11 6.57 23.65 65.68
C PRO A 11 7.05 24.67 64.63
N LEU A 12 8.35 24.93 64.66
CA LEU A 12 9.08 25.68 63.65
C LEU A 12 9.39 24.76 62.46
N VAL A 13 8.45 24.59 61.53
CA VAL A 13 8.75 24.08 60.17
C VAL A 13 7.79 24.71 59.16
N VAL A 14 8.07 25.94 58.75
CA VAL A 14 7.62 26.45 57.45
C VAL A 14 8.79 26.25 56.49
N SER A 15 8.87 25.04 55.92
CA SER A 15 9.82 24.74 54.85
C SER A 15 9.29 25.36 53.56
N LEU A 16 9.64 26.62 53.35
CA LEU A 16 9.44 27.33 52.09
C LEU A 16 10.62 26.97 51.17
N LEU A 17 10.55 25.82 50.50
CA LEU A 17 11.48 25.45 49.44
C LEU A 17 10.71 24.99 48.20
N THR A 18 9.89 25.88 47.65
CA THR A 18 9.42 25.80 46.28
C THR A 18 10.37 26.59 45.40
N LEU A 19 11.41 25.93 44.87
CA LEU A 19 12.14 26.42 43.69
C LEU A 19 12.63 25.23 42.86
N LEU A 20 11.98 25.11 41.71
CA LEU A 20 12.51 24.63 40.43
C LEU A 20 12.86 23.14 40.35
N LEU A 21 11.79 22.32 40.28
CA LEU A 21 11.77 21.22 39.34
C LEU A 21 12.02 21.79 37.93
N SER A 22 13.28 21.93 37.53
CA SER A 22 13.64 21.90 36.12
C SER A 22 13.53 20.45 35.66
N HIS A 23 12.29 19.93 35.66
CA HIS A 23 11.92 18.97 34.65
C HIS A 23 12.11 19.72 33.33
N CYS A 24 13.17 19.37 32.60
CA CYS A 24 13.16 19.55 31.15
C CYS A 24 11.95 18.77 30.64
N ALA A 25 10.80 19.42 30.64
CA ALA A 25 9.75 19.12 29.70
C ALA A 25 10.41 19.32 28.34
N LYS A 26 10.88 18.22 27.74
CA LYS A 26 11.11 18.19 26.31
C LYS A 26 9.85 18.79 25.70
N LYS A 27 10.02 19.87 24.93
CA LYS A 27 8.90 20.45 24.18
C LYS A 27 8.26 19.30 23.41
N PRO A 28 6.92 19.19 23.37
CA PRO A 28 6.23 18.19 22.56
C PRO A 28 6.41 18.41 21.04
N ASP A 29 7.33 19.27 20.64
CA ASP A 29 7.61 19.69 19.26
C ASP A 29 8.92 19.06 18.72
N GLU A 30 9.64 18.30 19.54
CA GLU A 30 10.93 17.70 19.15
C GLU A 30 10.80 16.23 18.68
N MET A 31 9.56 15.73 18.57
CA MET A 31 9.24 14.36 18.16
C MET A 31 8.58 14.26 16.77
N ASP A 32 8.46 15.37 16.02
CA ASP A 32 7.63 15.46 14.80
C ASP A 32 8.42 15.76 13.50
N LYS A 33 9.70 15.37 13.44
CA LYS A 33 10.61 15.64 12.31
C LYS A 33 10.57 14.60 11.18
N GLU A 34 9.46 13.90 10.96
CA GLU A 34 9.39 13.05 9.77
C GLU A 34 9.20 13.96 8.54
N LEU A 35 10.28 14.14 7.78
CA LEU A 35 10.23 14.76 6.46
C LEU A 35 9.51 13.78 5.54
N VAL A 36 8.19 13.90 5.44
CA VAL A 36 7.34 13.06 4.57
C VAL A 36 6.75 13.92 3.46
N THR A 37 6.80 13.41 2.24
CA THR A 37 6.08 13.99 1.10
C THR A 37 5.05 13.00 0.57
N PHE A 38 3.87 13.49 0.23
CA PHE A 38 2.78 12.68 -0.29
C PHE A 38 2.51 12.98 -1.76
N TYR A 39 2.17 11.93 -2.51
CA TYR A 39 1.81 11.99 -3.92
C TYR A 39 0.53 11.22 -4.16
N GLU A 40 -0.42 11.82 -4.87
CA GLU A 40 -1.53 11.08 -5.44
C GLU A 40 -1.07 10.31 -6.66
N VAL A 41 -1.53 9.06 -6.79
CA VAL A 41 -1.16 8.16 -7.87
C VAL A 41 -2.36 7.29 -8.30
N PRO A 42 -2.46 6.90 -9.59
CA PRO A 42 -3.52 6.00 -10.07
C PRO A 42 -3.06 4.54 -10.09
N LEU A 43 -2.71 3.98 -8.92
CA LEU A 43 -2.17 2.63 -8.80
C LEU A 43 -3.16 1.64 -8.15
N ALA A 44 -4.45 1.94 -8.18
CA ALA A 44 -5.49 0.95 -7.87
C ALA A 44 -5.45 -0.21 -8.90
N CYS A 45 -5.76 -1.43 -8.46
CA CYS A 45 -5.87 -2.57 -9.36
C CYS A 45 -7.15 -2.48 -10.21
N GLY A 46 -7.05 -2.74 -11.52
CA GLY A 46 -8.22 -2.75 -12.40
C GLY A 46 -9.24 -3.84 -12.06
N THR A 47 -8.77 -5.03 -11.69
CA THR A 47 -9.62 -6.19 -11.34
C THR A 47 -10.06 -6.18 -9.87
N ALA A 48 -9.44 -5.36 -9.03
CA ALA A 48 -9.75 -5.20 -7.61
C ALA A 48 -9.62 -3.72 -7.19
N PRO A 49 -10.56 -2.85 -7.58
CA PRO A 49 -10.40 -1.38 -7.46
C PRO A 49 -10.29 -0.87 -6.02
N ASP A 50 -10.67 -1.68 -5.03
CA ASP A 50 -10.57 -1.34 -3.60
C ASP A 50 -9.15 -1.52 -3.02
N ILE A 51 -8.22 -2.10 -3.79
CA ILE A 51 -6.82 -2.31 -3.39
C ILE A 51 -5.82 -1.78 -4.43
N GLY A 52 -4.64 -1.41 -3.96
CA GLY A 52 -3.52 -1.04 -4.83
C GLY A 52 -2.96 -2.23 -5.59
N CYS A 53 -2.52 -2.01 -6.82
CA CYS A 53 -1.84 -3.01 -7.64
C CYS A 53 -0.38 -3.14 -7.17
N GLY A 54 -0.13 -4.12 -6.29
CA GLY A 54 1.19 -4.33 -5.70
C GLY A 54 2.27 -4.55 -6.76
N SER A 55 1.97 -5.29 -7.83
CA SER A 55 2.89 -5.59 -8.93
C SER A 55 3.37 -4.34 -9.67
N ARG A 56 2.52 -3.29 -9.79
CA ARG A 56 2.91 -1.98 -10.36
C ARG A 56 3.70 -1.10 -9.39
N ILE A 57 3.48 -1.24 -8.08
CA ILE A 57 4.14 -0.41 -7.06
C ILE A 57 5.57 -0.91 -6.76
N LYS A 58 5.77 -2.24 -6.74
CA LYS A 58 7.04 -2.89 -6.39
C LYS A 58 8.29 -2.33 -7.09
N PRO A 59 8.34 -2.18 -8.42
CA PRO A 59 9.58 -1.74 -9.07
C PRO A 59 9.98 -0.32 -8.66
N LEU A 60 9.00 0.56 -8.39
CA LEU A 60 9.28 1.87 -7.80
C LEU A 60 9.90 1.72 -6.41
N PHE A 61 9.33 0.87 -5.55
CA PHE A 61 9.83 0.69 -4.18
C PHE A 61 11.22 0.06 -4.12
N VAL A 62 11.54 -0.85 -5.04
CA VAL A 62 12.90 -1.39 -5.19
C VAL A 62 13.90 -0.30 -5.54
N ASP A 63 13.55 0.62 -6.44
CA ASP A 63 14.43 1.73 -6.79
C ASP A 63 14.53 2.76 -5.65
N THR A 64 13.43 3.10 -4.99
CA THR A 64 13.47 4.07 -3.88
C THR A 64 14.22 3.54 -2.65
N GLU A 65 14.25 2.22 -2.43
CA GLU A 65 15.10 1.60 -1.41
C GLU A 65 16.61 1.70 -1.74
N GLN A 66 16.97 1.85 -3.02
CA GLN A 66 18.35 2.05 -3.47
C GLN A 66 18.78 3.53 -3.44
N GLU A 67 17.82 4.46 -3.33
CA GLU A 67 18.11 5.89 -3.24
C GLU A 67 18.55 6.29 -1.84
N ASN A 68 19.83 6.65 -1.69
CA ASN A 68 20.45 6.99 -0.39
C ASN A 68 19.78 8.15 0.38
N ASN A 69 18.96 8.95 -0.29
CA ASN A 69 18.27 10.10 0.29
C ASN A 69 16.85 9.76 0.78
N ILE A 70 16.32 8.61 0.36
CA ILE A 70 15.00 8.11 0.77
C ILE A 70 15.20 7.13 1.92
N LYS A 71 14.47 7.36 3.01
CA LYS A 71 14.47 6.48 4.19
C LYS A 71 13.51 5.32 3.99
N GLU A 72 12.29 5.63 3.55
CA GLU A 72 11.21 4.65 3.37
C GLU A 72 10.24 5.09 2.28
N SER A 73 9.57 4.12 1.66
CA SER A 73 8.45 4.35 0.75
C SER A 73 7.24 3.53 1.18
N TRP A 74 6.08 4.18 1.15
CA TRP A 74 4.82 3.62 1.60
C TRP A 74 3.71 3.89 0.58
N THR A 75 2.73 3.00 0.52
CA THR A 75 1.46 3.22 -0.19
C THR A 75 0.31 3.02 0.77
N ASN A 76 -0.78 3.76 0.61
CA ASN A 76 -2.02 3.38 1.26
C ASN A 76 -2.57 2.09 0.61
N ARG A 77 -3.43 1.39 1.33
CA ARG A 77 -4.05 0.13 0.89
C ARG A 77 -4.72 0.22 -0.48
N GLN A 78 -5.35 1.35 -0.80
CA GLN A 78 -6.04 1.55 -2.08
C GLN A 78 -5.10 1.83 -3.26
N GLY A 79 -3.80 2.05 -3.03
CA GLY A 79 -2.87 2.41 -4.10
C GLY A 79 -3.15 3.78 -4.72
N THR A 80 -3.72 4.71 -3.94
CA THR A 80 -4.09 6.05 -4.41
C THR A 80 -3.16 7.15 -3.91
N VAL A 81 -2.32 6.84 -2.91
CA VAL A 81 -1.37 7.76 -2.31
C VAL A 81 -0.06 7.04 -2.00
N LEU A 82 1.06 7.64 -2.42
CA LEU A 82 2.39 7.29 -1.97
C LEU A 82 2.87 8.26 -0.90
N ALA A 83 3.59 7.75 0.10
CA ALA A 83 4.33 8.55 1.06
C ALA A 83 5.82 8.21 0.96
N ILE A 84 6.64 9.23 0.77
CA ILE A 84 8.10 9.12 0.73
C ILE A 84 8.65 9.77 1.99
N VAL A 85 9.28 8.96 2.83
CA VAL A 85 9.95 9.39 4.05
C VAL A 85 11.40 9.66 3.70
N TRP A 86 11.86 10.88 3.94
CA TRP A 86 13.19 11.33 3.58
C TRP A 86 14.15 11.25 4.76
N ASN A 87 15.45 11.17 4.47
CA ASN A 87 16.49 11.35 5.49
C ASN A 87 16.50 12.79 6.02
N GLU A 88 16.94 12.98 7.26
CA GLU A 88 16.83 14.26 7.98
C GLU A 88 17.54 15.45 7.28
N ASN A 89 18.52 15.16 6.42
CA ASN A 89 19.26 16.15 5.63
C ASN A 89 18.55 16.59 4.35
N MET A 90 17.48 15.90 3.93
CA MET A 90 16.75 16.17 2.69
C MET A 90 15.62 17.20 2.88
N ILE A 91 16.03 18.42 3.22
CA ILE A 91 15.11 19.53 3.51
C ILE A 91 14.62 20.22 2.24
N ASP A 92 15.48 20.30 1.22
CA ASP A 92 15.21 21.00 -0.03
C ASP A 92 14.08 20.30 -0.83
N ALA A 93 13.08 21.06 -1.25
CA ALA A 93 11.92 20.50 -1.97
C ALA A 93 12.23 20.21 -3.45
N ASP A 94 13.07 21.02 -4.08
CA ASP A 94 13.43 20.86 -5.49
C ASP A 94 14.38 19.67 -5.66
N GLU A 95 15.32 19.46 -4.74
CA GLU A 95 16.19 18.28 -4.71
C GLU A 95 15.37 16.99 -4.57
N ARG A 96 14.39 16.98 -3.66
CA ARG A 96 13.47 15.84 -3.49
C ARG A 96 12.68 15.54 -4.77
N MET A 97 12.21 16.57 -5.47
CA MET A 97 11.51 16.40 -6.74
C MET A 97 12.45 15.89 -7.84
N ASN A 98 13.68 16.40 -7.92
CA ASN A 98 14.69 15.96 -8.89
C ASN A 98 15.08 14.48 -8.72
N ILE A 99 14.97 13.95 -7.50
CA ILE A 99 15.18 12.51 -7.21
C ILE A 99 13.97 11.69 -7.65
N LEU A 100 12.75 12.11 -7.30
CA LEU A 100 11.55 11.28 -7.52
C LEU A 100 11.02 11.32 -8.96
N GLN A 101 11.10 12.46 -9.64
CA GLN A 101 10.52 12.60 -10.99
C GLN A 101 11.09 11.57 -11.97
N PRO A 102 12.42 11.31 -12.03
CA PRO A 102 12.97 10.24 -12.87
C PRO A 102 12.44 8.86 -12.51
N LEU A 103 12.24 8.55 -11.22
CA LEU A 103 11.71 7.27 -10.78
C LEU A 103 10.25 7.09 -11.20
N PHE A 104 9.41 8.11 -11.01
CA PHE A 104 8.03 8.07 -11.47
C PHE A 104 7.94 7.92 -13.00
N ALA A 105 8.78 8.63 -13.75
CA ALA A 105 8.83 8.53 -15.20
C ALA A 105 9.28 7.13 -15.66
N LYS A 106 10.33 6.56 -15.04
CA LYS A 106 10.85 5.22 -15.33
C LYS A 106 9.76 4.15 -15.19
N HIS A 107 8.92 4.27 -14.16
CA HIS A 107 7.86 3.30 -13.87
C HIS A 107 6.48 3.68 -14.43
N ARG A 108 6.41 4.75 -15.24
CA ARG A 108 5.18 5.28 -15.83
C ARG A 108 4.07 5.54 -14.80
N ILE A 109 4.46 6.17 -13.68
CA ILE A 109 3.56 6.53 -12.59
C ILE A 109 3.24 8.01 -12.71
N GLU A 110 1.97 8.33 -12.92
CA GLU A 110 1.46 9.70 -12.89
C GLU A 110 1.31 10.16 -11.43
N ALA A 111 2.40 10.68 -10.87
CA ALA A 111 2.43 11.17 -9.50
C ALA A 111 2.16 12.67 -9.41
N ARG A 112 1.19 13.06 -8.58
CA ARG A 112 0.86 14.46 -8.31
C ARG A 112 1.17 14.82 -6.86
N TYR A 113 2.09 15.77 -6.65
CA TYR A 113 2.41 16.25 -5.31
C TYR A 113 1.16 16.79 -4.60
N VAL A 114 0.95 16.36 -3.36
CA VAL A 114 -0.13 16.86 -2.50
C VAL A 114 0.33 18.16 -1.86
N SER A 115 -0.06 19.31 -2.43
CA SER A 115 0.32 20.64 -1.91
C SER A 115 -0.58 21.16 -0.77
N ASP A 116 -1.77 20.57 -0.59
CA ASP A 116 -2.73 20.98 0.43
C ASP A 116 -2.25 20.57 1.83
N THR A 117 -1.97 21.54 2.69
CA THR A 117 -1.41 21.32 4.04
C THR A 117 -2.35 20.55 4.95
N THR A 118 -3.67 20.79 4.87
CA THR A 118 -4.66 20.05 5.67
C THR A 118 -4.68 18.58 5.26
N LYS A 119 -4.64 18.31 3.95
CA LYS A 119 -4.55 16.95 3.42
C LYS A 119 -3.24 16.28 3.82
N GLN A 120 -2.10 16.96 3.73
CA GLN A 120 -0.81 16.42 4.20
C GLN A 120 -0.85 16.05 5.69
N HIS A 121 -1.40 16.91 6.54
CA HIS A 121 -1.54 16.63 7.97
C HIS A 121 -2.40 15.39 8.24
N ASN A 122 -3.53 15.25 7.53
CA ASN A 122 -4.40 14.09 7.66
C ASN A 122 -3.73 12.80 7.16
N LEU A 123 -2.97 12.87 6.07
CA LEU A 123 -2.21 11.73 5.53
C LEU A 123 -1.09 11.32 6.49
N LEU A 124 -0.39 12.27 7.09
CA LEU A 124 0.63 11.99 8.10
C LEU A 124 0.05 11.34 9.35
N ALA A 125 -1.10 11.84 9.84
CA ALA A 125 -1.82 11.20 10.93
C ALA A 125 -2.23 9.77 10.56
N SER A 126 -2.77 9.55 9.35
CA SER A 126 -3.14 8.22 8.87
C SER A 126 -1.93 7.29 8.72
N LEU A 127 -0.77 7.78 8.27
CA LEU A 127 0.45 7.00 8.14
C LEU A 127 0.92 6.49 9.51
N ARG A 128 0.79 7.32 10.55
CA ARG A 128 1.14 6.98 11.94
C ARG A 128 0.22 5.96 12.58
N GLU A 129 -1.02 5.84 12.11
CA GLU A 129 -1.96 4.81 12.59
C GLU A 129 -1.51 3.39 12.19
N GLY A 130 -0.65 3.22 11.17
CA GLY A 130 0.12 2.00 10.94
C GLY A 130 -0.36 1.07 9.81
N LYS A 131 0.12 -0.19 9.89
CA LYS A 131 0.20 -1.16 8.79
C LYS A 131 -1.12 -1.56 8.13
N ASP A 132 -2.24 -1.52 8.87
CA ASP A 132 -3.55 -1.91 8.33
C ASP A 132 -4.05 -0.93 7.24
N LYS A 133 -3.49 0.28 7.22
CA LYS A 133 -3.82 1.34 6.25
C LYS A 133 -2.71 1.60 5.24
N TRP A 134 -1.46 1.32 5.62
CA TRP A 134 -0.27 1.66 4.85
C TRP A 134 0.71 0.49 4.77
N LEU A 135 1.21 0.23 3.56
CA LEU A 135 2.14 -0.84 3.28
C LEU A 135 3.50 -0.24 2.90
N LYS A 136 4.56 -0.70 3.58
CA LYS A 136 5.93 -0.23 3.40
C LYS A 136 6.70 -1.17 2.50
N GLY A 137 7.40 -0.63 1.50
CA GLY A 137 8.31 -1.43 0.65
C GLY A 137 7.61 -2.70 0.15
N MET A 138 8.27 -3.85 0.29
CA MET A 138 7.72 -5.13 -0.18
C MET A 138 6.52 -5.68 0.60
N ASP A 139 6.05 -5.01 1.68
CA ASP A 139 4.76 -5.38 2.31
C ASP A 139 3.59 -5.29 1.31
N VAL A 140 3.75 -4.57 0.18
CA VAL A 140 2.77 -4.54 -0.94
C VAL A 140 2.53 -5.90 -1.61
N ASP A 141 3.37 -6.91 -1.35
CA ASP A 141 3.10 -8.30 -1.74
C ASP A 141 1.78 -8.82 -1.17
N GLN A 142 1.36 -8.31 0.00
CA GLN A 142 0.04 -8.63 0.55
C GLN A 142 -1.09 -8.22 -0.39
N LEU A 143 -0.99 -7.03 -1.02
CA LEU A 143 -1.99 -6.59 -1.99
C LEU A 143 -1.99 -7.49 -3.24
N SER A 144 -0.82 -7.92 -3.70
CA SER A 144 -0.71 -8.85 -4.82
C SER A 144 -1.32 -10.23 -4.54
N ILE A 145 -1.21 -10.71 -3.30
CA ILE A 145 -1.84 -11.98 -2.88
C ILE A 145 -3.36 -11.83 -2.81
N GLU A 146 -3.86 -10.70 -2.31
CA GLU A 146 -5.29 -10.41 -2.29
C GLU A 146 -5.85 -10.25 -3.72
N GLU A 147 -5.12 -9.55 -4.59
CA GLU A 147 -5.41 -9.37 -6.02
C GLU A 147 -5.51 -10.72 -6.75
N ALA A 148 -4.61 -11.66 -6.48
CA ALA A 148 -4.68 -13.01 -7.04
C ALA A 148 -6.01 -13.71 -6.76
N GLY A 149 -6.53 -13.58 -5.53
CA GLY A 149 -7.83 -14.15 -5.15
C GLY A 149 -9.00 -13.48 -5.87
N SER A 150 -8.98 -12.16 -6.00
CA SER A 150 -9.99 -11.41 -6.77
C SER A 150 -9.99 -11.80 -8.25
N ILE A 151 -8.82 -11.88 -8.89
CA ILE A 151 -8.71 -12.32 -10.29
C ILE A 151 -9.21 -13.75 -10.45
N ALA A 152 -8.81 -14.67 -9.56
CA ALA A 152 -9.26 -16.06 -9.61
C ALA A 152 -10.78 -16.21 -9.46
N THR A 153 -11.39 -15.41 -8.60
CA THR A 153 -12.85 -15.38 -8.41
C THR A 153 -13.55 -14.90 -9.68
N ALA A 154 -13.13 -13.75 -10.22
CA ALA A 154 -13.66 -13.20 -11.47
C ALA A 154 -13.45 -14.15 -12.67
N ALA A 155 -12.35 -14.90 -12.65
CA ALA A 155 -12.01 -15.86 -13.71
C ALA A 155 -12.98 -17.03 -13.80
N VAL A 156 -13.72 -17.38 -12.75
CA VAL A 156 -14.68 -18.51 -12.75
C VAL A 156 -16.15 -18.07 -12.70
N GLU A 157 -16.41 -16.81 -12.35
CA GLU A 157 -17.78 -16.27 -12.21
C GLU A 157 -18.56 -16.33 -13.53
N TYR A 158 -18.07 -15.67 -14.59
CA TYR A 158 -18.77 -15.65 -15.88
C TYR A 158 -18.91 -17.05 -16.52
N PRO A 159 -17.89 -17.93 -16.53
CA PRO A 159 -18.05 -19.28 -17.04
C PRO A 159 -19.10 -20.09 -16.28
N LYS A 160 -19.23 -19.87 -14.96
CA LYS A 160 -20.25 -20.51 -14.13
C LYS A 160 -21.65 -20.01 -14.47
N GLU A 161 -21.83 -18.69 -14.59
CA GLU A 161 -23.10 -18.09 -15.02
C GLU A 161 -23.54 -18.57 -16.41
N ALA A 162 -22.58 -18.68 -17.34
CA ALA A 162 -22.79 -19.21 -18.69
C ALA A 162 -22.99 -20.74 -18.71
N LYS A 163 -22.93 -21.42 -17.56
CA LYS A 163 -23.04 -22.88 -17.41
C LYS A 163 -22.00 -23.64 -18.24
N LEU A 164 -20.84 -23.02 -18.45
CA LEU A 164 -19.69 -23.65 -19.12
C LEU A 164 -18.90 -24.53 -18.17
N ILE A 165 -18.98 -24.24 -16.87
CA ILE A 165 -18.43 -25.02 -15.76
C ILE A 165 -19.49 -25.20 -14.67
N ASP A 166 -19.39 -26.28 -13.88
CA ASP A 166 -20.20 -26.47 -12.68
C ASP A 166 -19.49 -25.94 -11.40
N GLU A 167 -20.16 -26.06 -10.24
CA GLU A 167 -19.62 -25.54 -8.98
C GLU A 167 -18.31 -26.24 -8.58
N HIS A 168 -18.20 -27.56 -8.78
CA HIS A 168 -17.01 -28.30 -8.41
C HIS A 168 -15.82 -27.94 -9.32
N GLU A 169 -16.08 -27.82 -10.62
CA GLU A 169 -15.09 -27.36 -11.59
C GLU A 169 -14.64 -25.93 -11.30
N ALA A 170 -15.56 -25.03 -10.93
CA ALA A 170 -15.24 -23.67 -10.55
C ALA A 170 -14.32 -23.61 -9.31
N GLU A 171 -14.61 -24.38 -8.26
CA GLU A 171 -13.78 -24.45 -7.05
C GLU A 171 -12.33 -24.86 -7.37
N VAL A 172 -12.14 -25.93 -8.15
CA VAL A 172 -10.78 -26.43 -8.46
C VAL A 172 -10.03 -25.52 -9.44
N ILE A 173 -10.72 -24.91 -10.40
CA ILE A 173 -10.13 -23.96 -11.35
C ILE A 173 -9.73 -22.67 -10.63
N GLN A 174 -10.62 -22.12 -9.78
CA GLN A 174 -10.34 -20.93 -8.99
C GLN A 174 -9.11 -21.14 -8.11
N SER A 175 -9.05 -22.27 -7.39
CA SER A 175 -7.91 -22.59 -6.53
C SER A 175 -6.58 -22.67 -7.31
N ASP A 176 -6.57 -23.32 -8.48
CA ASP A 176 -5.36 -23.44 -9.29
C ASP A 176 -4.94 -22.09 -9.90
N ILE A 177 -5.89 -21.27 -10.36
CA ILE A 177 -5.62 -19.91 -10.87
C ILE A 177 -5.07 -19.03 -9.75
N GLU A 178 -5.69 -19.04 -8.57
CA GLU A 178 -5.23 -18.26 -7.43
C GLU A 178 -3.81 -18.67 -7.02
N ALA A 179 -3.53 -19.97 -6.93
CA ALA A 179 -2.20 -20.48 -6.58
C ALA A 179 -1.13 -19.99 -7.58
N TYR A 180 -1.42 -20.10 -8.87
CA TYR A 180 -0.52 -19.59 -9.92
C TYR A 180 -0.29 -18.08 -9.80
N LEU A 181 -1.36 -17.29 -9.69
CA LEU A 181 -1.24 -15.82 -9.64
C LEU A 181 -0.60 -15.33 -8.34
N ARG A 182 -0.77 -16.03 -7.21
CA ARG A 182 -0.06 -15.73 -5.97
C ARG A 182 1.46 -15.83 -6.12
N GLU A 183 1.95 -16.76 -6.93
CA GLU A 183 3.39 -16.87 -7.25
C GLU A 183 3.85 -15.84 -8.26
N GLU A 184 3.01 -15.52 -9.25
CA GLU A 184 3.38 -14.60 -10.32
C GLU A 184 3.34 -13.14 -9.89
N LEU A 185 2.28 -12.70 -9.20
CA LEU A 185 2.06 -11.29 -8.87
C LEU A 185 3.06 -10.77 -7.83
N VAL A 186 3.70 -11.64 -7.04
CA VAL A 186 4.74 -11.25 -6.06
C VAL A 186 6.10 -10.94 -6.70
N LYS A 187 6.33 -11.36 -7.94
CA LYS A 187 7.62 -11.12 -8.61
C LYS A 187 7.78 -9.63 -8.96
N VAL A 188 8.96 -9.09 -8.66
CA VAL A 188 9.36 -7.76 -9.13
C VAL A 188 9.59 -7.80 -10.64
N ARG A 189 8.90 -6.91 -11.36
CA ARG A 189 9.01 -6.73 -12.81
C ARG A 189 9.11 -5.26 -13.13
N THR A 190 9.84 -4.94 -14.19
CA THR A 190 9.71 -3.64 -14.86
C THR A 190 8.30 -3.48 -15.44
N TYR A 191 7.93 -2.25 -15.81
CA TYR A 191 6.64 -2.00 -16.45
C TYR A 191 6.47 -2.83 -17.73
N GLU A 192 7.50 -2.88 -18.57
CA GLU A 192 7.48 -3.63 -19.83
C GLU A 192 7.37 -5.16 -19.60
N GLU A 193 8.06 -5.69 -18.59
CA GLU A 193 7.93 -7.11 -18.21
C GLU A 193 6.55 -7.43 -17.63
N LEU A 194 5.92 -6.48 -16.92
CA LEU A 194 4.58 -6.66 -16.37
C LEU A 194 3.52 -6.72 -17.48
N GLU A 195 3.60 -5.83 -18.46
CA GLU A 195 2.74 -5.86 -19.65
C GLU A 195 2.86 -7.20 -20.40
N ALA A 196 4.10 -7.67 -20.63
CA ALA A 196 4.33 -8.96 -21.29
C ALA A 196 3.87 -10.16 -20.43
N ALA A 197 3.96 -10.07 -19.11
CA ALA A 197 3.52 -11.12 -18.21
C ALA A 197 2.00 -11.31 -18.24
N GLY A 198 1.21 -10.26 -18.47
CA GLY A 198 -0.24 -10.35 -18.58
C GLY A 198 -0.70 -11.35 -19.65
N GLU A 199 -0.11 -11.30 -20.84
CA GLU A 199 -0.41 -12.27 -21.92
C GLU A 199 -0.09 -13.71 -21.50
N GLN A 200 1.04 -13.91 -20.80
CA GLN A 200 1.43 -15.22 -20.30
C GLN A 200 0.48 -15.73 -19.22
N TRP A 201 0.00 -14.85 -18.34
CA TRP A 201 -0.97 -15.20 -17.30
C TRP A 201 -2.28 -15.69 -17.91
N TYR A 202 -2.80 -15.00 -18.93
CA TYR A 202 -4.00 -15.47 -19.65
C TYR A 202 -3.79 -16.83 -20.32
N ALA A 203 -2.61 -17.06 -20.91
CA ALA A 203 -2.28 -18.35 -21.53
C ALA A 203 -2.23 -19.50 -20.48
N GLU A 204 -1.64 -19.25 -19.32
CA GLU A 204 -1.59 -20.25 -18.24
C GLU A 204 -2.97 -20.50 -17.60
N MET A 205 -3.77 -19.45 -17.41
CA MET A 205 -5.16 -19.59 -16.99
C MET A 205 -5.96 -20.46 -17.97
N TYR A 206 -5.76 -20.28 -19.27
CA TYR A 206 -6.35 -21.18 -20.28
C TYR A 206 -5.86 -22.62 -20.13
N THR A 207 -4.57 -22.85 -19.88
CA THR A 207 -4.03 -24.19 -19.61
C THR A 207 -4.67 -24.84 -18.38
N ILE A 208 -4.94 -24.08 -17.32
CA ILE A 208 -5.67 -24.54 -16.13
C ILE A 208 -7.11 -24.96 -16.51
N TYR A 209 -7.80 -24.16 -17.33
CA TYR A 209 -9.09 -24.56 -17.88
C TYR A 209 -9.01 -25.86 -18.68
N VAL A 210 -8.03 -26.01 -19.58
CA VAL A 210 -7.85 -27.23 -20.38
C VAL A 210 -7.63 -28.46 -19.48
N LYS A 211 -6.85 -28.31 -18.40
CA LYS A 211 -6.58 -29.37 -17.42
C LYS A 211 -7.86 -29.90 -16.76
N HIS A 212 -8.78 -29.02 -16.38
CA HIS A 212 -9.96 -29.40 -15.59
C HIS A 212 -11.19 -29.75 -16.42
N ILE A 213 -11.45 -29.04 -17.53
CA ILE A 213 -12.69 -29.22 -18.31
C ILE A 213 -12.45 -29.67 -19.76
N GLY A 214 -11.18 -29.86 -20.13
CA GLY A 214 -10.77 -30.27 -21.47
C GLY A 214 -10.84 -29.14 -22.51
N LYS A 215 -10.03 -29.27 -23.56
CA LYS A 215 -9.83 -28.22 -24.58
C LYS A 215 -11.12 -27.69 -25.18
N LYS A 216 -12.06 -28.56 -25.54
CA LYS A 216 -13.31 -28.15 -26.21
C LYS A 216 -14.15 -27.20 -25.36
N ARG A 217 -14.17 -27.38 -24.03
CA ARG A 217 -14.93 -26.50 -23.12
C ARG A 217 -14.11 -25.27 -22.75
N ALA A 218 -12.81 -25.42 -22.53
CA ALA A 218 -11.89 -24.30 -22.34
C ALA A 218 -11.91 -23.31 -23.52
N ASP A 219 -12.00 -23.80 -24.76
CA ASP A 219 -12.14 -22.95 -25.96
C ASP A 219 -13.42 -22.09 -25.92
N LYS A 220 -14.53 -22.62 -25.38
CA LYS A 220 -15.76 -21.85 -25.22
C LYS A 220 -15.62 -20.76 -24.16
N VAL A 221 -14.93 -21.05 -23.06
CA VAL A 221 -14.63 -20.07 -22.03
C VAL A 221 -13.77 -18.93 -22.59
N ARG A 222 -12.73 -19.27 -23.37
CA ARG A 222 -11.89 -18.26 -24.03
C ARG A 222 -12.69 -17.39 -25.00
N LEU A 223 -13.51 -17.98 -25.87
CA LEU A 223 -14.37 -17.23 -26.80
C LEU A 223 -15.34 -16.29 -26.07
N MET A 224 -15.90 -16.73 -24.94
CA MET A 224 -16.78 -15.90 -24.11
C MET A 224 -16.05 -14.66 -23.58
N TYR A 225 -14.79 -14.78 -23.15
CA TYR A 225 -13.99 -13.62 -22.72
C TYR A 225 -13.61 -12.69 -23.87
N GLU A 226 -13.28 -13.25 -25.05
CA GLU A 226 -13.00 -12.47 -26.26
C GLU A 226 -14.22 -11.64 -26.69
N GLU A 227 -15.42 -12.22 -26.66
CA GLU A 227 -16.69 -11.53 -26.94
C GLU A 227 -17.08 -10.49 -25.88
N TYR A 228 -16.66 -10.70 -24.63
CA TYR A 228 -16.87 -9.71 -23.57
C TYR A 228 -15.97 -8.49 -23.80
N GLN A 229 -14.68 -8.70 -24.01
CA GLN A 229 -13.71 -7.63 -24.23
C GLN A 229 -14.04 -6.79 -25.47
N SER A 230 -14.46 -7.43 -26.57
CA SER A 230 -14.83 -6.70 -27.80
C SER A 230 -16.01 -5.74 -27.58
N ARG A 231 -16.95 -6.09 -26.69
CA ARG A 231 -18.12 -5.24 -26.39
C ARG A 231 -17.80 -4.07 -25.48
N GLU A 232 -16.82 -4.20 -24.58
CA GLU A 232 -16.38 -3.05 -23.78
C GLU A 232 -15.66 -2.01 -24.65
N THR A 233 -14.80 -2.47 -25.58
CA THR A 233 -14.08 -1.56 -26.50
C THR A 233 -14.94 -0.84 -27.53
N GLU A 234 -16.17 -1.31 -27.78
CA GLU A 234 -17.13 -0.63 -28.67
C GLU A 234 -17.97 0.44 -27.97
N ASN A 235 -17.94 0.49 -26.63
CA ASN A 235 -18.74 1.40 -25.81
C ASN A 235 -17.93 2.54 -25.15
N ASP A 236 -16.61 2.57 -25.37
CA ASP A 236 -15.69 3.66 -25.00
C ASP A 236 -15.37 4.57 -26.20
#